data_AF-W2X151-F1
#
_entry.id   AF-W2X151-F1
#
_cell.length_a   1.000
_cell.length_b   1.000
_cell.length_c   1.000
_cell.angle_alpha   90.00
_cell.angle_beta   90.00
_cell.angle_gamma   90.00
#
_symmetry.space_group_name_H-M   'P 1'
#
loop_
_entity.id
_entity.type
_entity.pdbx_description
1 polymer ?
#
loop_
_entity_poly.entity_id
_entity_poly.type
_entity_poly.pdbx_seq_one_letter_code
_entity_poly.pdbx_strand_id
1 'polypeptide(L)' 'GDTEANTQAREAQADVQWVHESGFCIRYTEVNESTIDVTYNRWSQCESEDHARKLFIDWFQVLCWWTQHVTSSKLIVS' A
#
# COMPACT_ATOMS: atom_id res chain seq x y z
N GLY A 1 16.61 2.24 -33.21
CA GLY A 1 17.54 1.09 -33.17
C GLY A 1 18.06 1.04 -31.76
N ASP A 2 17.76 -0.03 -31.03
CA ASP A 2 18.35 -0.23 -29.72
C ASP A 2 19.87 -0.40 -29.90
N THR A 3 20.64 0.50 -29.29
CA THR A 3 22.10 0.45 -29.29
C THR A 3 22.56 -0.79 -28.51
N GLU A 4 23.68 -1.40 -28.89
CA GLU A 4 24.26 -2.58 -28.24
C GLU A 4 24.39 -2.44 -26.71
N ALA A 5 24.61 -1.19 -26.23
CA ALA A 5 24.61 -0.84 -24.82
C ALA A 5 23.26 -1.06 -24.10
N ASN A 6 22.12 -0.82 -24.76
CA ASN A 6 20.79 -1.10 -24.22
C ASN A 6 20.51 -2.60 -24.10
N THR A 7 21.02 -3.38 -25.06
CA THR A 7 20.88 -4.85 -25.05
C THR A 7 21.72 -5.45 -23.93
N GLN A 8 22.99 -5.03 -23.79
CA GLN A 8 23.86 -5.48 -22.71
C GLN A 8 23.36 -5.07 -21.32
N ALA A 9 22.75 -3.89 -21.18
CA ALA A 9 22.15 -3.46 -19.92
C ALA A 9 20.95 -4.33 -19.50
N ARG A 10 20.18 -4.86 -20.46
CA ARG A 10 19.09 -5.80 -20.20
C ARG A 10 19.60 -7.22 -19.90
N GLU A 11 20.66 -7.66 -20.55
CA GLU A 11 21.26 -8.98 -20.34
C GLU A 11 22.05 -9.06 -19.02
N ALA A 12 22.63 -7.94 -18.56
CA ALA A 12 23.32 -7.84 -17.27
C ALA A 12 22.36 -7.81 -16.05
N GLN A 13 21.04 -7.75 -16.26
CA GLN A 13 20.02 -7.76 -15.19
C GLN A 13 19.68 -9.16 -14.67
N ALA A 14 20.52 -10.17 -14.91
CA ALA A 14 20.23 -11.55 -14.53
C ALA A 14 20.15 -11.80 -13.02
N ASP A 15 20.61 -10.85 -12.18
CA ASP A 15 20.73 -11.03 -10.72
C ASP A 15 20.15 -9.86 -9.91
N VAL A 16 19.25 -9.06 -10.51
CA VAL A 16 18.52 -8.03 -9.77
C VAL A 16 17.30 -8.68 -9.13
N GLN A 17 17.41 -9.05 -7.85
CA GLN A 17 16.24 -9.33 -7.04
C GLN A 17 15.53 -8.00 -6.77
N TRP A 18 14.51 -7.68 -7.57
CA TRP A 18 13.64 -6.55 -7.28
C TRP A 18 13.09 -6.74 -5.87
N VAL A 19 13.36 -5.78 -4.99
CA VAL A 19 12.68 -5.74 -3.70
C VAL A 19 11.19 -5.71 -4.02
N HIS A 20 10.43 -6.68 -3.53
CA HIS A 20 8.97 -6.65 -3.59
C HIS A 20 8.51 -5.54 -2.64
N GLU A 21 8.62 -4.30 -3.09
CA GLU A 21 8.24 -3.12 -2.34
C GLU A 21 6.71 -3.09 -2.23
N SER A 22 6.21 -3.78 -1.21
CA SER A 22 4.93 -3.45 -0.62
C SER A 22 5.13 -2.25 0.30
N GLY A 23 4.16 -1.35 0.30
CA GLY A 23 4.25 -0.12 1.06
C GLY A 23 2.89 0.39 1.43
N PHE A 24 2.86 1.25 2.44
CA PHE A 24 1.68 2.01 2.77
C PHE A 24 2.08 3.43 3.18
N CYS A 25 1.16 4.36 2.95
CA CYS A 25 1.28 5.74 3.35
C CYS A 25 0.00 6.13 4.11
N ILE A 26 0.19 6.71 5.29
CA ILE A 26 -0.89 7.33 6.06
C ILE A 26 -0.62 8.82 6.06
N ARG A 27 -1.60 9.60 5.61
CA ARG A 27 -1.54 11.04 5.65
C ARG A 27 -2.65 11.57 6.54
N TYR A 28 -2.26 12.42 7.47
CA TYR A 28 -3.13 13.17 8.35
C TYR A 28 -3.19 14.60 7.84
N THR A 29 -4.40 15.11 7.61
CA THR A 29 -4.64 16.48 7.17
C THR A 29 -5.56 17.13 8.18
N GLU A 30 -5.11 18.20 8.84
CA GLU A 30 -5.98 18.99 9.71
C GLU A 30 -7.01 19.72 8.85
N VAL A 31 -8.29 19.56 9.16
CA VAL A 31 -9.40 20.25 8.49
C VAL A 31 -9.87 21.42 9.35
N ASN A 32 -9.97 21.21 10.67
CA ASN A 32 -10.25 22.23 11.68
C ASN A 32 -9.86 21.71 13.08
N GLU A 33 -10.08 22.53 14.11
CA GLU A 33 -9.69 22.26 15.51
C GLU A 33 -10.20 20.93 16.08
N SER A 34 -11.29 20.38 15.56
CA SER A 34 -11.87 19.11 16.02
C SER A 34 -11.85 18.00 14.97
N THR A 35 -11.26 18.24 13.80
CA THR A 35 -11.41 17.35 12.64
C THR A 35 -10.08 17.18 11.92
N ILE A 36 -9.64 15.92 11.84
CA ILE A 36 -8.56 15.49 10.96
C ILE A 36 -9.13 14.58 9.87
N ASP A 37 -8.73 14.82 8.63
CA ASP A 37 -8.91 13.88 7.53
C ASP A 37 -7.72 12.92 7.51
N VAL A 38 -8.01 11.63 7.35
CA VAL A 38 -6.99 10.58 7.35
C VAL A 38 -7.13 9.76 6.09
N THR A 39 -6.12 9.81 5.24
CA THR A 39 -6.07 9.01 4.02
C THR A 39 -5.06 7.88 4.18
N TYR A 40 -5.50 6.64 3.92
CA TYR A 40 -4.67 5.45 3.92
C TYR A 40 -4.53 4.92 2.49
N ASN A 41 -3.29 4.84 2.00
CA ASN A 41 -2.99 4.26 0.69
C ASN A 41 -2.00 3.11 0.85
N ARG A 42 -2.26 1.98 0.21
CA ARG A 42 -1.40 0.79 0.24
C ARG A 42 -1.20 0.28 -1.19
N TRP A 43 0.02 -0.17 -1.47
CA TRP A 43 0.37 -0.78 -2.74
C TRP A 43 1.26 -2.00 -2.51
N SER A 44 1.19 -2.93 -3.46
CA SER A 44 2.08 -4.08 -3.54
C SER A 44 2.13 -4.55 -4.98
N GLN A 45 3.25 -5.16 -5.37
CA GLN A 45 3.28 -5.94 -6.59
C GLN A 45 2.49 -7.24 -6.38
N CYS A 46 1.71 -7.63 -7.39
CA CYS A 46 0.98 -8.90 -7.42
C CYS A 46 1.64 -9.81 -8.45
N GLU A 47 1.96 -11.04 -8.06
CA GLU A 47 2.63 -12.01 -8.95
C GLU A 47 1.63 -12.92 -9.68
N SER A 48 0.40 -12.98 -9.19
CA SER A 48 -0.69 -13.79 -9.74
C SER A 48 -2.04 -13.28 -9.25
N GLU A 49 -3.13 -13.74 -9.86
CA GLU A 49 -4.48 -13.43 -9.42
C GLU A 49 -4.75 -13.94 -7.99
N ASP A 50 -4.27 -15.14 -7.66
CA ASP A 50 -4.41 -15.70 -6.31
C ASP A 50 -3.63 -14.89 -5.28
N HIS A 51 -2.44 -14.37 -5.65
CA HIS A 51 -1.69 -13.44 -4.80
C HIS A 51 -2.47 -12.13 -4.62
N ALA A 52 -3.03 -11.56 -5.69
CA ALA A 52 -3.85 -10.35 -5.61
C ALA A 52 -5.09 -10.53 -4.71
N ARG A 53 -5.76 -11.69 -4.77
CA ARG A 53 -6.91 -12.01 -3.93
C ARG A 53 -6.54 -12.09 -2.45
N LYS A 54 -5.40 -12.68 -2.13
CA LYS A 54 -4.86 -12.72 -0.75
C LYS A 54 -4.57 -11.31 -0.25
N LEU A 55 -3.85 -10.51 -1.03
CA LEU A 55 -3.55 -9.11 -0.70
C LEU A 55 -4.83 -8.31 -0.47
N PHE A 56 -5.86 -8.50 -1.30
CA PHE A 56 -7.14 -7.81 -1.13
C PHE A 56 -7.83 -8.15 0.20
N ILE A 57 -7.88 -9.44 0.57
CA ILE A 57 -8.47 -9.87 1.84
C ILE A 57 -7.71 -9.25 3.02
N ASP A 58 -6.38 -9.30 3.00
CA ASP A 58 -5.54 -8.73 4.05
C ASP A 58 -5.78 -7.21 4.20
N TRP A 59 -5.88 -6.48 3.08
CA TRP A 59 -6.13 -5.04 3.10
C TRP A 59 -7.52 -4.71 3.62
N PHE A 60 -8.52 -5.51 3.26
CA PHE A 60 -9.89 -5.36 3.76
C PHE A 60 -9.96 -5.55 5.29
N GLN A 61 -9.23 -6.52 5.84
CA GLN A 61 -9.16 -6.73 7.29
C GLN A 61 -8.59 -5.51 8.03
N VAL A 62 -7.56 -4.86 7.47
CA VAL A 62 -7.00 -3.63 8.04
C VAL A 62 -8.04 -2.50 8.04
N LEU A 63 -8.81 -2.33 6.95
CA LEU A 63 -9.89 -1.34 6.89
C LEU A 63 -10.99 -1.62 7.92
N CYS A 64 -11.38 -2.89 8.10
CA CYS A 64 -12.34 -3.27 9.13
C CYS A 64 -11.84 -2.94 10.54
N TRP A 65 -10.61 -3.34 10.86
CA TRP A 65 -9.99 -3.05 12.15
C TRP A 65 -9.94 -1.54 12.43
N TRP A 66 -9.48 -0.75 11.47
CA TRP A 66 -9.39 0.69 11.62
C TRP A 66 -10.76 1.35 11.80
N THR A 67 -11.76 0.93 11.03
CA THR A 67 -13.14 1.42 11.14
C THR A 67 -13.73 1.12 12.52
N GLN A 68 -13.50 -0.08 13.05
CA GLN A 68 -13.94 -0.46 14.40
C GLN A 68 -13.30 0.44 15.45
N HIS A 69 -11.98 0.64 15.40
CA HIS A 69 -11.27 1.50 16.35
C HIS A 69 -11.70 2.97 16.31
N VAL A 70 -11.89 3.54 15.11
CA VAL A 70 -12.36 4.92 14.95
C VAL A 70 -13.80 5.05 15.47
N THR A 71 -14.67 4.08 15.19
CA THR A 71 -16.08 4.11 15.63
C THR A 71 -16.19 3.93 17.14
N SER A 72 -15.43 3.00 17.74
CA SER A 72 -15.40 2.79 19.19
C SER A 72 -14.88 4.01 19.95
N SER A 73 -13.94 4.76 19.37
CA SER A 73 -13.41 5.99 19.98
C SER A 73 -14.46 7.11 20.05
N LYS A 74 -15.42 7.15 19.11
CA LYS A 74 -16.53 8.11 19.14
C LYS A 74 -17.60 7.79 20.18
N LEU A 75 -17.59 6.59 20.77
CA LEU A 75 -18.53 6.18 21.81
C LEU A 75 -18.08 6.57 23.23
N ILE A 76 -16.90 7.15 23.39
CA ILE A 76 -16.36 7.62 24.69
C ILE A 76 -16.55 9.15 24.84
N VAL A 77 -17.71 9.66 24.43
CA VAL A 77 -18.16 11.00 24.83
C VAL A 77 -19.34 10.79 25.76
N SER A 78 -19.04 10.71 27.07
CA SER A 78 -20.00 10.73 28.17
C SER A 78 -20.12 12.12 28.77
#